data_AF-A0A382P9G3-F1
#
_entry.id   AF-A0A382P9G3-F1
#
_cell.length_a   1.000
_cell.length_b   1.000
_cell.length_c   1.000
_cell.angle_alpha   90.00
_cell.angle_beta   90.00
_cell.angle_gamma   90.00
#
_symmetry.space_group_name_H-M   'P 1'
#
loop_
_entity.id
_entity.type
_entity.pdbx_description
1 polymer ?
#
loop_
_entity_poly.entity_id
_entity_poly.type
_entity_poly.pdbx_seq_one_letter_code
_entity_poly.pdbx_strand_id
1 'polypeptide(L)'
;HLCALGFDLLDLSVNSVQGGSLRLLLKKTGDGAIAEQAQNFLDAEKQSVLCDEEFLSNWPRKIESSMVEFHHLLSEEASRGARIAAYGAPTKATLLTKLAKLGASEIAFVVEDNPHKVGRFLPGSGIPIQLTSELMSFQPEVIVLLAWNFADDIIAKLRGKFNTPVKVVIPLPDLRVVNL
;
A
#
# COMPACT_ATOMS: atom_id res chain seq x y z
N HIS A 1 9.94 26.10 -6.69
CA HIS A 1 10.41 26.55 -5.35
C HIS A 1 11.93 26.46 -5.23
N LEU A 2 12.55 25.28 -5.26
CA LEU A 2 14.00 25.09 -5.03
C LEU A 2 14.92 25.98 -5.91
N CYS A 3 14.60 26.15 -7.19
CA CYS A 3 15.32 27.06 -8.10
C CYS A 3 15.37 28.51 -7.58
N ALA A 4 14.26 29.01 -7.02
CA ALA A 4 14.18 30.34 -6.39
C ALA A 4 14.92 30.43 -5.04
N LEU A 5 15.47 29.33 -4.53
CA LEU A 5 16.42 29.29 -3.40
C LEU A 5 17.88 29.14 -3.86
N GLY A 6 18.14 29.25 -5.17
CA GLY A 6 19.47 29.15 -5.78
C GLY A 6 19.98 27.72 -5.96
N PHE A 7 19.08 26.73 -6.09
CA PHE A 7 19.44 25.35 -6.42
C PHE A 7 19.16 25.03 -7.90
N ASP A 8 20.20 24.63 -8.63
CA ASP A 8 20.07 24.06 -9.96
C ASP A 8 19.60 22.60 -9.88
N LEU A 9 18.74 22.19 -10.80
CA LEU A 9 18.28 20.81 -10.99
C LEU A 9 19.07 20.14 -12.11
N LEU A 10 19.98 19.23 -11.75
CA LEU A 10 20.96 18.62 -12.65
C LEU A 10 20.50 17.29 -13.27
N ASP A 11 19.73 16.50 -12.53
CA ASP A 11 19.09 15.24 -12.98
C ASP A 11 17.74 15.09 -12.29
N LEU A 12 16.78 14.51 -13.01
CA LEU A 12 15.51 14.03 -12.48
C LEU A 12 15.26 12.64 -13.09
N SER A 13 15.21 11.62 -12.24
CA SER A 13 15.06 10.22 -12.63
C SER A 13 13.98 9.50 -11.81
N VAL A 14 13.22 8.62 -12.46
CA VAL A 14 12.16 7.81 -11.83
C VAL A 14 12.68 6.45 -11.38
N ASN A 15 12.06 5.86 -10.36
CA ASN A 15 12.25 4.46 -9.98
C ASN A 15 10.99 3.88 -9.30
N SER A 16 10.90 2.56 -9.18
CA SER A 16 9.72 1.83 -8.68
C SER A 16 9.63 1.68 -7.15
N VAL A 17 10.60 2.20 -6.39
CA VAL A 17 10.68 1.98 -4.94
C VAL A 17 9.43 2.54 -4.23
N GLN A 18 8.92 1.78 -3.24
CA GLN A 18 7.69 2.05 -2.46
C GLN A 18 6.38 2.23 -3.25
N GLY A 19 6.37 1.94 -4.56
CA GLY A 19 5.23 2.14 -5.47
C GLY A 19 5.44 3.27 -6.49
N GLY A 20 6.66 3.81 -6.59
CA GLY A 20 7.00 4.95 -7.44
C GLY A 20 7.72 6.03 -6.64
N SER A 21 8.84 6.53 -7.14
CA SER A 21 9.65 7.56 -6.48
C SER A 21 10.43 8.39 -7.51
N LEU A 22 10.52 9.70 -7.26
CA LEU A 22 11.40 10.62 -7.98
C LEU A 22 12.75 10.74 -7.24
N ARG A 23 13.84 10.78 -8.01
CA ARG A 23 15.19 11.14 -7.53
C ARG A 23 15.61 12.43 -8.23
N LEU A 24 15.86 13.48 -7.45
CA LEU A 24 16.34 14.77 -7.95
C LEU A 24 17.81 14.94 -7.53
N LEU A 25 18.67 15.34 -8.46
CA LEU A 25 20.05 15.78 -8.18
C LEU A 25 20.11 17.29 -8.22
N LEU A 26 20.49 17.91 -7.11
CA LEU A 26 20.47 19.36 -6.91
C LEU A 26 21.85 19.89 -6.55
N LYS A 27 22.21 21.08 -7.05
CA LYS A 27 23.44 21.79 -6.69
C LYS A 27 23.11 23.23 -6.33
N LYS A 28 23.63 23.74 -5.22
CA LYS A 28 23.49 25.16 -4.88
C LYS A 28 24.52 26.00 -5.63
N THR A 29 24.07 26.98 -6.39
CA THR A 29 24.89 27.89 -7.21
C THR A 29 24.46 29.34 -7.01
N GLY A 30 23.15 29.58 -6.96
CA GLY A 30 22.52 30.91 -6.98
C GLY A 30 21.64 31.12 -8.22
N ASP A 31 21.89 30.36 -9.30
CA ASP A 31 21.32 30.61 -10.62
C ASP A 31 19.91 30.01 -10.79
N GLY A 32 19.67 28.82 -10.24
CA GLY A 32 18.35 28.16 -10.28
C GLY A 32 18.05 27.49 -11.63
N ALA A 33 19.08 27.10 -12.37
CA ALA A 33 18.97 26.49 -13.69
C ALA A 33 18.34 25.08 -13.64
N ILE A 34 17.77 24.63 -14.76
CA ILE A 34 17.19 23.30 -14.92
C ILE A 34 17.85 22.64 -16.12
N ALA A 35 18.41 21.44 -15.94
CA ALA A 35 18.99 20.65 -17.03
C ALA A 35 17.90 20.12 -17.97
N GLU A 36 18.21 20.04 -19.27
CA GLU A 36 17.27 19.69 -20.34
C GLU A 36 16.48 18.39 -20.06
N GLN A 37 17.15 17.33 -19.57
CA GLN A 37 16.48 16.07 -19.21
C GLN A 37 15.42 16.26 -18.11
N ALA A 38 15.70 17.09 -17.11
CA ALA A 38 14.76 17.39 -16.04
C ALA A 38 13.63 18.32 -16.52
N GLN A 39 13.94 19.26 -17.42
CA GLN A 39 12.93 20.11 -18.07
C GLN A 39 11.95 19.27 -18.91
N ASN A 40 12.46 18.33 -19.72
CA ASN A 40 11.67 17.40 -20.51
C ASN A 40 10.75 16.52 -19.64
N PHE A 41 11.18 16.12 -18.43
CA PHE A 41 10.31 15.43 -17.47
C PHE A 41 9.20 16.36 -16.96
N LEU A 42 9.53 17.59 -16.56
CA LEU A 42 8.56 18.57 -16.07
C LEU A 42 7.55 19.00 -17.15
N ASP A 43 7.94 18.99 -18.43
CA ASP A 43 7.03 19.27 -19.55
C ASP A 43 6.12 18.07 -19.88
N ALA A 44 6.59 16.84 -19.69
CA ALA A 44 5.74 15.64 -19.73
C ALA A 44 4.78 15.57 -18.52
N GLU A 45 5.21 16.01 -17.33
CA GLU A 45 4.39 16.06 -16.11
C GLU A 45 3.17 16.98 -16.26
N LYS A 46 3.29 18.07 -17.04
CA LYS A 46 2.17 18.97 -17.40
C LYS A 46 1.09 18.31 -18.27
N GLN A 47 1.42 17.21 -18.94
CA GLN A 47 0.46 16.39 -19.71
C GLN A 47 -0.04 15.18 -18.90
N SER A 48 0.40 15.05 -17.65
CA SER A 48 -0.03 13.99 -16.75
C SER A 48 -1.32 14.36 -16.02
N VAL A 49 -1.90 13.34 -15.37
CA VAL A 49 -3.10 13.45 -14.54
C VAL A 49 -2.96 14.40 -13.34
N LEU A 50 -1.73 14.85 -13.02
CA LEU A 50 -1.50 15.89 -12.00
C LEU A 50 -1.96 17.29 -12.43
N CYS A 51 -2.28 17.48 -13.72
CA CYS A 51 -2.86 18.70 -14.28
C CYS A 51 -4.30 18.51 -14.78
N ASP A 52 -4.95 17.38 -14.46
CA ASP A 52 -6.35 17.09 -14.81
C ASP A 52 -7.27 17.41 -13.62
N GLU A 53 -7.91 18.58 -13.65
CA GLU A 53 -8.81 19.03 -12.58
C GLU A 53 -10.08 18.16 -12.46
N GLU A 54 -10.58 17.59 -13.55
CA GLU A 54 -11.77 16.72 -13.52
C GLU A 54 -11.45 15.37 -12.89
N PHE A 55 -10.30 14.77 -13.25
CA PHE A 55 -9.83 13.56 -12.60
C PHE A 55 -9.54 13.80 -11.12
N LEU A 56 -8.77 14.85 -10.78
CA LEU A 56 -8.37 15.12 -9.39
C LEU A 56 -9.57 15.45 -8.48
N SER A 57 -10.60 16.12 -8.99
CA SER A 57 -11.83 16.40 -8.24
C SER A 57 -12.72 15.16 -8.06
N ASN A 58 -12.69 14.18 -8.99
CA ASN A 58 -13.40 12.92 -8.86
C ASN A 58 -12.61 11.82 -8.11
N TRP A 59 -11.28 11.92 -8.03
CA TRP A 59 -10.41 10.93 -7.41
C TRP A 59 -10.77 10.56 -5.94
N PRO A 60 -11.21 11.50 -5.06
CA PRO A 60 -11.70 11.14 -3.73
C PRO A 60 -12.87 10.16 -3.75
N ARG A 61 -13.83 10.34 -4.68
CA ARG A 61 -14.97 9.41 -4.84
C ARG A 61 -14.52 8.03 -5.30
N LYS A 62 -13.49 7.95 -6.17
CA LYS A 62 -12.90 6.67 -6.58
C LYS A 62 -12.27 5.96 -5.38
N ILE A 63 -11.51 6.68 -4.55
CA ILE A 63 -10.93 6.13 -3.31
C ILE A 63 -12.07 5.63 -2.40
N GLU A 64 -13.09 6.44 -2.12
CA GLU A 64 -14.23 6.05 -1.29
C GLU A 64 -14.92 4.79 -1.80
N SER A 65 -15.17 4.69 -3.11
CA SER A 65 -15.77 3.52 -3.74
C SER A 65 -14.92 2.25 -3.54
N SER A 66 -13.61 2.32 -3.81
CA SER A 66 -12.70 1.17 -3.61
C SER A 66 -12.53 0.79 -2.13
N MET A 67 -12.66 1.73 -1.20
CA MET A 67 -12.65 1.44 0.24
C MET A 67 -13.95 0.78 0.70
N VAL A 68 -15.10 1.15 0.13
CA VAL A 68 -16.39 0.48 0.37
C VAL A 68 -16.39 -0.93 -0.21
N GLU A 69 -15.86 -1.13 -1.42
CA GLU A 69 -15.72 -2.44 -2.07
C GLU A 69 -14.82 -3.38 -1.24
N PHE A 70 -13.65 -2.89 -0.80
CA PHE A 70 -12.71 -3.63 0.03
C PHE A 70 -13.28 -3.95 1.42
N HIS A 71 -14.06 -3.04 2.01
CA HIS A 71 -14.81 -3.28 3.25
C HIS A 71 -15.83 -4.41 3.05
N HIS A 72 -16.69 -4.30 2.03
CA HIS A 72 -17.76 -5.27 1.74
C HIS A 72 -17.20 -6.69 1.58
N LEU A 73 -16.12 -6.86 0.81
CA LEU A 73 -15.49 -8.15 0.56
C LEU A 73 -15.06 -8.84 1.86
N LEU A 74 -14.42 -8.12 2.78
CA LEU A 74 -13.95 -8.70 4.04
C LEU A 74 -15.08 -8.87 5.08
N SER A 75 -16.05 -7.95 5.13
CA SER A 75 -17.22 -8.10 5.99
C SER A 75 -18.12 -9.27 5.57
N GLU A 76 -18.28 -9.54 4.27
CA GLU A 76 -18.96 -10.73 3.77
C GLU A 76 -18.27 -12.02 4.23
N GLU A 77 -16.95 -12.13 4.02
CA GLU A 77 -16.18 -13.31 4.44
C GLU A 77 -16.22 -13.48 5.98
N ALA A 78 -16.08 -12.40 6.75
CA ALA A 78 -16.21 -12.43 8.20
C ALA A 78 -17.62 -12.85 8.66
N SER A 79 -18.68 -12.39 7.99
CA SER A 79 -20.07 -12.81 8.28
C SER A 79 -20.35 -14.28 7.99
N ARG A 80 -19.58 -14.90 7.08
CA ARG A 80 -19.59 -16.35 6.80
C ARG A 80 -18.81 -17.14 7.86
N GLY A 81 -18.16 -16.47 8.80
CA GLY A 81 -17.29 -17.05 9.83
C GLY A 81 -15.86 -17.33 9.34
N ALA A 82 -15.46 -16.81 8.17
CA ALA A 82 -14.20 -17.17 7.54
C ALA A 82 -12.97 -16.73 8.35
N ARG A 83 -11.92 -17.53 8.30
CA ARG A 83 -10.65 -17.29 8.98
C ARG A 83 -9.81 -16.22 8.28
N ILE A 84 -10.07 -14.94 8.60
CA ILE A 84 -9.30 -13.80 8.08
C ILE A 84 -8.08 -13.45 8.95
N ALA A 85 -6.92 -13.32 8.31
CA ALA A 85 -5.72 -12.69 8.86
C ALA A 85 -5.16 -11.66 7.86
N ALA A 86 -4.18 -10.85 8.26
CA ALA A 86 -3.51 -9.88 7.38
C ALA A 86 -1.98 -10.05 7.39
N TYR A 87 -1.31 -9.59 6.33
CA TYR A 87 0.14 -9.72 6.15
C TYR A 87 0.84 -8.35 6.03
N GLY A 88 1.78 -8.12 6.93
CA GLY A 88 2.65 -6.95 7.03
C GLY A 88 2.01 -5.77 7.73
N ALA A 89 2.74 -5.07 8.61
CA ALA A 89 2.25 -3.90 9.34
C ALA A 89 2.99 -2.60 8.95
N PRO A 90 2.97 -2.15 7.67
CA PRO A 90 3.56 -0.87 7.27
C PRO A 90 2.71 0.33 7.72
N THR A 91 3.30 1.51 7.81
CA THR A 91 2.59 2.76 8.17
C THR A 91 1.37 3.05 7.28
N LYS A 92 1.43 2.64 6.00
CA LYS A 92 0.33 2.80 5.03
C LYS A 92 -0.92 1.95 5.40
N ALA A 93 -0.76 0.89 6.18
CA ALA A 93 -1.88 0.03 6.63
C ALA A 93 -2.85 0.78 7.54
N THR A 94 -2.36 1.61 8.46
CA THR A 94 -3.17 2.42 9.40
C THR A 94 -4.17 3.32 8.70
N LEU A 95 -3.80 3.92 7.57
CA LEU A 95 -4.72 4.74 6.78
C LEU A 95 -5.71 3.87 6.01
N LEU A 96 -5.24 2.78 5.39
CA LEU A 96 -6.07 1.85 4.63
C LEU A 96 -7.18 1.23 5.49
N THR A 97 -6.83 0.65 6.65
CA THR A 97 -7.83 0.01 7.55
C THR A 97 -8.80 1.04 8.12
N LYS A 98 -8.34 2.27 8.43
CA LYS A 98 -9.21 3.36 8.88
C LYS A 98 -10.22 3.79 7.81
N LEU A 99 -9.79 3.96 6.56
CA LEU A 99 -10.68 4.38 5.47
C LEU A 99 -11.68 3.27 5.09
N ALA A 100 -11.22 2.02 5.02
CA ALA A 100 -12.06 0.84 4.80
C ALA A 100 -12.83 0.38 6.04
N LYS A 101 -12.76 1.10 7.17
CA LYS A 101 -13.46 0.79 8.44
C LYS A 101 -13.24 -0.66 8.93
N LEU A 102 -12.03 -1.19 8.77
CA LEU A 102 -11.65 -2.55 9.16
C LEU A 102 -10.97 -2.56 10.53
N GLY A 103 -11.37 -3.48 11.39
CA GLY A 103 -10.88 -3.65 12.75
C GLY A 103 -10.65 -5.11 13.15
N ALA A 104 -10.50 -5.34 14.44
CA ALA A 104 -10.34 -6.68 15.03
C ALA A 104 -11.62 -7.54 14.96
N SER A 105 -12.73 -6.98 14.49
CA SER A 105 -13.99 -7.68 14.19
C SER A 105 -13.95 -8.46 12.88
N GLU A 106 -13.23 -7.95 11.86
CA GLU A 106 -13.07 -8.64 10.56
C GLU A 106 -11.71 -9.35 10.47
N ILE A 107 -10.63 -8.77 11.02
CA ILE A 107 -9.26 -9.27 10.86
C ILE A 107 -8.70 -9.71 12.22
N ALA A 108 -8.47 -11.00 12.40
CA ALA A 108 -8.06 -11.56 13.70
C ALA A 108 -6.69 -11.07 14.18
N PHE A 109 -5.72 -10.94 13.25
CA PHE A 109 -4.39 -10.39 13.50
C PHE A 109 -3.68 -9.98 12.20
N VAL A 110 -2.62 -9.19 12.33
CA VAL A 110 -1.66 -8.89 11.26
C VAL A 110 -0.33 -9.57 11.56
N VAL A 111 0.28 -10.29 10.61
CA VAL A 111 1.61 -10.86 10.80
C VAL A 111 2.73 -9.94 10.32
N GLU A 112 3.85 -9.95 11.05
CA GLU A 112 4.99 -9.08 10.86
C GLU A 112 6.21 -9.66 11.60
N ASP A 113 7.39 -9.65 10.98
CA ASP A 113 8.60 -10.26 11.57
C ASP A 113 9.47 -9.24 12.33
N ASN A 114 9.14 -7.95 12.26
CA ASN A 114 9.86 -6.91 13.00
C ASN A 114 9.56 -6.99 14.52
N PRO A 115 10.55 -7.32 15.37
CA PRO A 115 10.34 -7.56 16.80
C PRO A 115 9.93 -6.31 17.59
N HIS A 116 10.09 -5.11 17.04
CA HIS A 116 9.59 -3.88 17.66
C HIS A 116 8.08 -3.67 17.46
N LYS A 117 7.45 -4.40 16.53
CA LYS A 117 6.01 -4.33 16.22
C LYS A 117 5.21 -5.51 16.77
N VAL A 118 5.79 -6.71 16.79
CA VAL A 118 5.19 -7.92 17.37
C VAL A 118 4.73 -7.67 18.82
N GLY A 119 3.55 -8.18 19.18
CA GLY A 119 2.96 -7.98 20.51
C GLY A 119 2.35 -6.59 20.72
N ARG A 120 2.33 -5.73 19.70
CA ARG A 120 1.57 -4.47 19.68
C ARG A 120 0.29 -4.62 18.85
N PHE A 121 -0.36 -3.50 18.56
CA PHE A 121 -1.58 -3.41 17.77
C PHE A 121 -1.40 -2.39 16.64
N LEU A 122 -2.12 -2.57 15.52
CA LEU A 122 -2.23 -1.53 14.51
C LEU A 122 -2.92 -0.28 15.10
N PRO A 123 -2.35 0.93 14.94
CA PRO A 123 -2.98 2.15 15.40
C PRO A 123 -4.37 2.35 14.76
N GLY A 124 -5.32 2.85 15.55
CA GLY A 124 -6.69 3.11 15.08
C GLY A 124 -7.58 1.88 14.98
N SER A 125 -7.17 0.84 14.24
CA SER A 125 -7.99 -0.37 14.02
C SER A 125 -7.91 -1.40 15.16
N GLY A 126 -6.90 -1.33 16.03
CA GLY A 126 -6.78 -2.19 17.21
C GLY A 126 -6.47 -3.67 16.90
N ILE A 127 -6.15 -4.00 15.64
CA ILE A 127 -5.82 -5.36 15.22
C ILE A 127 -4.46 -5.76 15.81
N PRO A 128 -4.33 -6.89 16.53
CA PRO A 128 -3.05 -7.31 17.13
C PRO A 128 -2.01 -7.70 16.07
N ILE A 129 -0.74 -7.48 16.39
CA ILE A 129 0.41 -7.77 15.52
C ILE A 129 1.16 -9.00 16.07
N GLN A 130 1.26 -10.05 15.25
CA GLN A 130 1.82 -11.36 15.59
C GLN A 130 2.99 -11.72 14.64
N LEU A 131 3.69 -12.82 14.94
CA LEU A 131 4.74 -13.36 14.07
C LEU A 131 4.14 -14.08 12.86
N THR A 132 4.88 -14.15 11.74
CA THR A 132 4.45 -14.89 10.53
C THR A 132 4.23 -16.39 10.78
N SER A 133 4.81 -16.95 11.85
CA SER A 133 4.53 -18.32 12.32
C SER A 133 3.05 -18.58 12.59
N GLU A 134 2.30 -17.57 13.04
CA GLU A 134 0.90 -17.76 13.46
C GLU A 134 -0.07 -17.99 12.30
N LEU A 135 0.34 -17.76 11.06
CA LEU A 135 -0.41 -18.25 9.90
C LEU A 135 -0.49 -19.79 9.90
N MET A 136 0.54 -20.48 10.37
CA MET A 136 0.65 -21.94 10.32
C MET A 136 -0.18 -22.61 11.43
N SER A 137 -0.17 -22.03 12.64
CA SER A 137 -1.01 -22.47 13.76
C SER A 137 -2.50 -22.17 13.50
N PHE A 138 -2.83 -21.06 12.83
CA PHE A 138 -4.21 -20.63 12.62
C PHE A 138 -4.89 -21.22 11.37
N GLN A 139 -4.18 -21.45 10.26
CA GLN A 139 -4.74 -21.79 8.94
C GLN A 139 -5.85 -20.80 8.48
N PRO A 140 -5.48 -19.60 7.97
CA PRO A 140 -6.43 -18.65 7.42
C PRO A 140 -7.07 -19.13 6.11
N GLU A 141 -8.35 -18.82 5.93
CA GLU A 141 -9.07 -18.92 4.64
C GLU A 141 -8.88 -17.65 3.81
N VAL A 142 -8.61 -16.50 4.47
CA VAL A 142 -8.39 -15.20 3.84
C VAL A 142 -7.12 -14.55 4.40
N ILE A 143 -6.22 -14.09 3.52
CA ILE A 143 -5.03 -13.31 3.88
C ILE A 143 -5.06 -11.95 3.18
N VAL A 144 -5.12 -10.87 3.96
CA VAL A 144 -5.18 -9.49 3.47
C VAL A 144 -3.78 -8.87 3.38
N LEU A 145 -3.32 -8.53 2.17
CA LEU A 145 -1.97 -7.97 1.97
C LEU A 145 -1.92 -6.46 2.25
N LEU A 146 -1.83 -6.10 3.53
CA LEU A 146 -1.59 -4.72 3.98
C LEU A 146 -0.18 -4.21 3.59
N ALA A 147 0.73 -5.11 3.20
CA ALA A 147 2.00 -4.81 2.54
C ALA A 147 1.95 -4.93 0.99
N TRP A 148 0.81 -4.58 0.36
CA TRP A 148 0.51 -4.78 -1.08
C TRP A 148 1.60 -4.45 -2.10
N ASN A 149 2.51 -3.50 -1.81
CA ASN A 149 3.66 -3.15 -2.66
C ASN A 149 4.65 -4.32 -2.86
N PHE A 150 4.55 -5.38 -2.05
CA PHE A 150 5.32 -6.62 -2.11
C PHE A 150 4.41 -7.84 -2.36
N ALA A 151 3.24 -7.65 -2.98
CA ALA A 151 2.22 -8.68 -3.08
C ALA A 151 2.74 -9.98 -3.73
N ASP A 152 3.49 -9.87 -4.84
CA ASP A 152 4.00 -11.03 -5.57
C ASP A 152 5.07 -11.80 -4.78
N ASP A 153 5.97 -11.11 -4.07
CA ASP A 153 6.96 -11.71 -3.16
C ASP A 153 6.29 -12.45 -1.98
N ILE A 154 5.21 -11.88 -1.43
CA ILE A 154 4.46 -12.48 -0.32
C ILE A 154 3.67 -13.69 -0.82
N ILE A 155 3.00 -13.58 -1.97
CA ILE A 155 2.32 -14.70 -2.65
C ILE A 155 3.30 -15.85 -2.93
N ALA A 156 4.49 -15.56 -3.44
CA ALA A 156 5.51 -16.57 -3.69
C ALA A 156 5.96 -17.29 -2.40
N LYS A 157 6.01 -16.60 -1.26
CA LYS A 157 6.34 -17.19 0.06
C LYS A 157 5.19 -18.02 0.67
N LEU A 158 3.94 -17.64 0.38
CA LEU A 158 2.72 -18.28 0.91
C LEU A 158 2.24 -19.50 0.11
N ARG A 159 2.60 -19.61 -1.17
CA ARG A 159 2.29 -20.78 -2.02
C ARG A 159 2.79 -22.07 -1.37
N GLY A 160 1.90 -23.07 -1.26
CA GLY A 160 2.22 -24.37 -0.67
C GLY A 160 2.48 -24.36 0.85
N LYS A 161 2.06 -23.30 1.58
CA LYS A 161 2.16 -23.22 3.05
C LYS A 161 0.91 -23.68 3.80
N PHE A 162 -0.20 -23.87 3.10
CA PHE A 162 -1.50 -24.21 3.67
C PHE A 162 -2.02 -25.51 3.07
N ASN A 163 -2.78 -26.27 3.86
CA ASN A 163 -3.36 -27.55 3.43
C ASN A 163 -4.74 -27.39 2.78
N THR A 164 -5.29 -26.18 2.80
CA THR A 164 -6.59 -25.77 2.23
C THR A 164 -6.38 -24.56 1.32
N PRO A 165 -7.25 -24.33 0.31
CA PRO A 165 -7.15 -23.14 -0.53
C PRO A 165 -7.26 -21.85 0.28
N VAL A 166 -6.50 -20.81 -0.09
CA VAL A 166 -6.49 -19.52 0.63
C VAL A 166 -6.75 -18.35 -0.31
N LYS A 167 -7.73 -17.50 0.02
CA LYS A 167 -8.02 -16.24 -0.69
C LYS A 167 -7.04 -15.16 -0.24
N VAL A 168 -6.09 -14.80 -1.10
CA VAL A 168 -5.21 -13.65 -0.88
C VAL A 168 -5.85 -12.40 -1.46
N VAL A 169 -6.17 -11.43 -0.59
CA VAL A 169 -6.81 -10.16 -0.97
C VAL A 169 -5.74 -9.07 -1.05
N ILE A 170 -5.60 -8.46 -2.23
CA ILE A 170 -4.69 -7.35 -2.50
C ILE A 170 -5.55 -6.07 -2.64
N PRO A 171 -5.44 -5.11 -1.72
CA PRO A 171 -6.38 -3.97 -1.66
C PRO A 171 -6.11 -2.87 -2.69
N LEU A 172 -4.90 -2.77 -3.24
CA LEU A 172 -4.44 -1.66 -4.09
C LEU A 172 -3.41 -2.13 -5.14
N PRO A 173 -3.22 -1.41 -6.27
CA PRO A 173 -3.91 -0.17 -6.66
C PRO A 173 -5.39 -0.38 -7.00
N ASP A 174 -5.72 -1.55 -7.57
CA ASP A 174 -7.07 -2.05 -7.77
C ASP A 174 -7.27 -3.29 -6.88
N LEU A 175 -8.49 -3.49 -6.39
CA LEU A 175 -8.85 -4.62 -5.53
C LEU A 175 -8.76 -5.93 -6.33
N ARG A 176 -7.96 -6.88 -5.83
CA ARG A 176 -7.73 -8.18 -6.50
C ARG A 176 -7.76 -9.32 -5.50
N VAL A 177 -8.28 -10.47 -5.92
CA VAL A 177 -8.25 -11.73 -5.16
C VAL A 177 -7.46 -12.77 -5.94
N VAL A 178 -6.53 -13.45 -5.26
CA VAL A 178 -5.74 -14.56 -5.80
C VAL A 178 -5.95 -15.77 -4.91
N ASN A 179 -6.34 -16.91 -5.47
CA ASN A 179 -6.42 -18.16 -4.72
C ASN A 179 -5.05 -18.85 -4.72
N LEU A 180 -4.62 -19.33 -3.57
CA LEU A 180 -3.41 -20.16 -3.37
C LEU A 180 -3.79 -21.61 -3.04
#